data_AF-A0A4R8WTY5-F1
#
_entry.id   AF-A0A4R8WTY5-F1
#
_cell.length_a   1.000
_cell.length_b   1.000
_cell.length_c   1.000
_cell.angle_alpha   90.00
_cell.angle_beta   90.00
_cell.angle_gamma   90.00
#
_symmetry.space_group_name_H-M   'P 1'
#
loop_
_entity.id
_entity.type
_entity.pdbx_description
1 polymer ?
#
loop_
_entity_poly.entity_id
_entity_poly.type
_entity_poly.pdbx_seq_one_letter_code
_entity_poly.pdbx_strand_id
1 'polypeptide(L)'
;MTVSAETLRLLESQAIELPSWAFGNSGTRFKVFSTPGTPRTPQEKIADAATVDKFTALSPSVAIHIPWDKVDDYAALGKYAEDLGVTLGTVNSNTFQDDAYKFGSLTHIDPKVRQMAID
;
A
#
# COMPACT_ATOMS: atom_id res chain seq x y z
N MET A 1 -15.16 3.33 32.27
CA MET A 1 -15.85 4.04 31.16
C MET A 1 -16.61 3.00 30.37
N THR A 2 -17.89 3.21 30.10
CA THR A 2 -18.69 2.39 29.19
C THR A 2 -18.74 3.08 27.83
N VAL A 3 -18.42 2.35 26.77
CA VAL A 3 -18.57 2.83 25.39
C VAL A 3 -20.05 2.79 25.04
N SER A 4 -20.61 3.86 24.47
CA SER A 4 -22.03 3.91 24.14
C SER A 4 -22.35 3.00 22.95
N ALA A 5 -23.61 2.56 22.85
CA ALA A 5 -24.07 1.76 21.70
C ALA A 5 -23.94 2.52 20.37
N GLU A 6 -24.01 3.85 20.40
CA GLU A 6 -23.76 4.69 19.23
C GLU A 6 -22.28 4.65 18.83
N THR A 7 -21.37 4.81 19.79
CA THR A 7 -19.93 4.72 19.53
C THR A 7 -19.55 3.35 18.99
N LEU A 8 -20.14 2.26 19.51
CA LEU A 8 -19.90 0.91 18.98
C LEU A 8 -20.30 0.79 17.50
N ARG A 9 -21.48 1.27 17.11
CA ARG A 9 -21.91 1.27 15.71
C ARG A 9 -21.00 2.10 14.80
N LEU A 10 -20.52 3.24 15.29
CA LEU A 10 -19.57 4.07 14.53
C LEU A 10 -18.25 3.34 14.30
N LEU A 11 -17.72 2.66 15.34
CA LEU A 11 -16.50 1.87 15.23
C LEU A 11 -16.66 0.67 14.29
N GLU A 12 -17.82 0.00 14.28
CA GLU A 12 -18.13 -1.09 13.33
C GLU A 12 -18.12 -0.62 11.87
N SER A 13 -18.41 0.65 11.61
CA SER A 13 -18.40 1.22 10.25
C SER A 13 -17.03 1.72 9.78
N GLN A 14 -16.02 1.73 10.68
CA GLN A 14 -14.71 2.27 10.36
C GLN A 14 -13.92 1.29 9.48
N ALA A 15 -13.53 1.75 8.30
CA ALA A 15 -12.60 1.03 7.43
C ALA A 15 -11.24 1.75 7.39
N ILE A 16 -10.16 0.99 7.54
CA ILE A 16 -8.77 1.44 7.54
C ILE A 16 -8.04 0.71 6.42
N GLU A 17 -7.73 1.45 5.35
CA GLU A 17 -6.94 0.95 4.23
C GLU A 17 -5.53 0.58 4.66
N LEU A 18 -5.06 -0.61 4.26
CA LEU A 18 -3.72 -1.08 4.58
C LEU A 18 -2.70 -0.75 3.48
N PRO A 19 -1.51 -0.24 3.83
CA PRO A 19 -0.46 0.01 2.86
C PRO A 19 0.31 -1.28 2.52
N SER A 20 0.37 -1.67 1.24
CA SER A 20 1.13 -2.83 0.77
C SER A 20 2.60 -2.83 1.25
N TRP A 21 3.23 -1.66 1.29
CA TRP A 21 4.63 -1.47 1.64
C TRP A 21 4.95 -1.70 3.13
N ALA A 22 3.93 -1.77 3.99
CA ALA A 22 4.14 -2.11 5.40
C ALA A 22 4.38 -3.61 5.64
N PHE A 23 4.01 -4.46 4.68
CA PHE A 23 4.18 -5.91 4.79
C PHE A 23 5.57 -6.38 4.36
N GLY A 24 6.27 -5.59 3.54
CA GLY A 24 7.65 -5.88 3.16
C GLY A 24 8.64 -5.68 4.32
N ASN A 25 9.91 -6.02 4.07
CA ASN A 25 10.97 -5.73 5.04
C ASN A 25 11.13 -4.22 5.20
N SER A 26 10.72 -3.71 6.37
CA SER A 26 10.93 -2.32 6.75
C SER A 26 12.28 -2.17 7.45
N GLY A 27 12.84 -0.98 7.36
CA GLY A 27 14.07 -0.65 8.06
C GLY A 27 14.27 0.84 8.12
N THR A 28 15.44 1.22 8.63
CA THR A 28 15.85 2.62 8.71
C THR A 28 16.99 2.86 7.72
N ARG A 29 17.45 4.12 7.63
CA ARG A 29 18.68 4.46 6.92
C ARG A 29 19.93 3.70 7.42
N PHE A 30 19.86 3.04 8.57
CA PHE A 30 20.99 2.30 9.15
C PHE A 30 21.00 0.83 8.74
N LYS A 31 19.85 0.15 8.80
CA LYS A 31 19.75 -1.29 8.53
C LYS A 31 18.32 -1.74 8.28
N VAL A 32 18.19 -2.77 7.45
CA VAL A 32 17.01 -3.62 7.28
C VAL A 32 17.37 -5.01 7.82
N PHE A 33 16.51 -5.60 8.65
CA PHE A 33 16.65 -6.96 9.14
C PHE A 33 15.54 -7.82 8.56
N SER A 34 15.88 -8.78 7.71
CA SER A 34 14.89 -9.65 7.08
C SER A 34 14.38 -10.75 8.03
N THR A 35 13.10 -11.08 7.93
CA THR A 35 12.51 -12.25 8.60
C THR A 35 12.10 -13.32 7.59
N PRO A 36 12.13 -14.61 7.95
CA PRO A 36 11.53 -15.65 7.13
C PRO A 36 10.03 -15.41 6.93
N GLY A 37 9.54 -15.60 5.71
CA GLY A 37 8.13 -15.43 5.37
C GLY A 37 7.72 -14.01 5.01
N THR A 38 8.63 -13.02 4.99
CA THR A 38 8.29 -11.68 4.47
C THR A 38 7.82 -11.77 3.01
N PRO A 39 6.70 -11.12 2.63
CA PRO A 39 6.21 -11.11 1.27
C PRO A 39 7.17 -10.39 0.33
N ARG A 40 7.29 -10.93 -0.88
CA ARG A 40 8.23 -10.55 -1.93
C ARG A 40 7.51 -10.08 -3.19
N THR A 41 6.23 -10.40 -3.33
CA THR A 41 5.40 -10.03 -4.47
C THR A 41 4.18 -9.21 -4.04
N PRO A 42 3.57 -8.42 -4.94
CA PRO A 42 2.33 -7.71 -4.65
C PRO A 42 1.20 -8.66 -4.18
N GLN A 43 1.12 -9.85 -4.79
CA GLN A 43 0.16 -10.89 -4.42
C GLN A 43 0.39 -11.41 -3.00
N GLU A 44 1.64 -11.66 -2.61
CA GLU A 44 1.96 -12.07 -1.23
C GLU A 44 1.60 -10.95 -0.23
N LYS A 45 1.90 -9.68 -0.54
CA LYS A 45 1.52 -8.54 0.31
C LYS A 45 0.00 -8.42 0.47
N ILE A 46 -0.76 -8.60 -0.62
CA ILE A 46 -2.23 -8.59 -0.59
C ILE A 46 -2.78 -9.76 0.23
N ALA A 47 -2.18 -10.96 0.12
CA ALA A 47 -2.60 -12.11 0.93
C ALA A 47 -2.38 -11.87 2.44
N ASP A 48 -1.27 -11.23 2.80
CA ASP A 48 -1.01 -10.86 4.18
C ASP A 48 -1.99 -9.77 4.67
N ALA A 49 -2.31 -8.77 3.83
CA ALA A 49 -3.30 -7.75 4.15
C ALA A 49 -4.73 -8.33 4.29
N ALA A 50 -5.12 -9.25 3.41
CA ALA A 50 -6.39 -9.97 3.51
C ALA A 50 -6.47 -10.81 4.79
N THR A 51 -5.33 -11.32 5.27
CA THR A 51 -5.26 -12.02 6.55
C THR A 51 -5.54 -11.05 7.72
N VAL A 52 -5.04 -9.81 7.66
CA VAL A 52 -5.38 -8.78 8.65
C VAL A 52 -6.87 -8.49 8.65
N ASP A 53 -7.48 -8.29 7.48
CA ASP A 53 -8.92 -8.05 7.39
C ASP A 53 -9.75 -9.23 7.90
N LYS A 54 -9.39 -10.47 7.54
CA LYS A 54 -10.05 -11.68 8.04
C LYS A 54 -10.15 -11.72 9.58
N PHE A 55 -9.13 -11.23 10.28
CA PHE A 55 -9.09 -11.26 11.75
C PHE A 55 -9.65 -9.99 12.41
N THR A 56 -9.71 -8.88 11.69
CA THR A 56 -10.08 -7.58 12.26
C THR A 56 -11.44 -7.07 11.77
N ALA A 57 -11.84 -7.44 10.55
CA ALA A 57 -12.96 -6.89 9.79
C ALA A 57 -12.91 -5.36 9.64
N LEU A 58 -11.70 -4.77 9.71
CA LEU A 58 -11.49 -3.32 9.68
C LEU A 58 -10.69 -2.85 8.46
N SER A 59 -10.19 -3.75 7.62
CA SER A 59 -9.22 -3.42 6.57
C SER A 59 -9.62 -3.98 5.19
N PRO A 60 -10.79 -3.60 4.66
CA PRO A 60 -11.34 -4.18 3.43
C PRO A 60 -10.60 -3.75 2.15
N SER A 61 -9.61 -2.87 2.23
CA SER A 61 -8.84 -2.40 1.07
C SER A 61 -7.35 -2.29 1.34
N VAL A 62 -6.57 -2.40 0.25
CA VAL A 62 -5.11 -2.33 0.24
C VAL A 62 -4.66 -1.24 -0.72
N ALA A 63 -3.92 -0.26 -0.21
CA ALA A 63 -3.23 0.73 -1.03
C ALA A 63 -2.00 0.12 -1.70
N ILE A 64 -1.80 0.41 -2.98
CA ILE A 64 -0.62 -0.03 -3.75
C ILE A 64 0.33 1.14 -3.99
N HIS A 65 1.60 0.84 -4.19
CA HIS A 65 2.64 1.84 -4.45
C HIS A 65 3.44 1.48 -5.70
N ILE A 66 3.39 2.34 -6.72
CA ILE A 66 4.09 2.13 -7.98
C ILE A 66 5.43 2.87 -7.94
N PRO A 67 6.58 2.24 -8.29
CA PRO A 67 6.70 0.93 -8.96
C PRO A 67 6.92 -0.28 -8.03
N TRP A 68 6.87 -0.15 -6.70
CA TRP A 68 7.12 -1.27 -5.78
C TRP A 68 6.15 -2.43 -5.93
N ASP A 69 4.92 -2.12 -6.35
CA ASP A 69 3.86 -3.08 -6.62
C ASP A 69 3.50 -3.14 -8.11
N LYS A 70 4.46 -2.82 -8.97
CA LYS A 70 4.27 -2.95 -10.42
C LYS A 70 4.05 -4.42 -10.78
N VAL A 71 3.02 -4.65 -11.60
CA VAL A 71 2.69 -5.93 -12.22
C VAL A 71 2.38 -5.70 -13.69
N ASP A 72 2.42 -6.76 -14.49
CA ASP A 72 2.09 -6.67 -15.92
C ASP A 72 0.58 -6.54 -16.16
N ASP A 73 -0.24 -7.06 -15.23
CA ASP A 73 -1.70 -7.06 -15.31
C ASP A 73 -2.33 -6.67 -13.97
N TYR A 74 -2.77 -5.40 -13.88
CA TYR A 74 -3.47 -4.87 -12.72
C TYR A 74 -4.90 -5.41 -12.58
N ALA A 75 -5.55 -5.82 -13.66
CA ALA A 75 -6.89 -6.41 -13.59
C ALA A 75 -6.81 -7.78 -12.93
N ALA A 76 -5.79 -8.59 -13.28
CA ALA A 76 -5.52 -9.84 -12.61
C ALA A 76 -5.18 -9.65 -11.12
N LEU A 77 -4.40 -8.61 -10.79
CA LEU A 77 -4.09 -8.30 -9.38
C LEU A 77 -5.32 -7.86 -8.59
N GLY A 78 -6.20 -7.04 -9.19
CA GLY A 78 -7.47 -6.64 -8.60
C GLY A 78 -8.37 -7.83 -8.33
N LYS A 79 -8.53 -8.71 -9.33
CA LYS A 79 -9.29 -9.95 -9.16
C LYS A 79 -8.72 -10.83 -8.04
N TYR A 80 -7.41 -10.96 -7.96
CA TYR A 80 -6.76 -11.73 -6.90
C TYR A 80 -7.06 -11.16 -5.51
N ALA A 81 -7.06 -9.84 -5.35
CA ALA A 81 -7.47 -9.20 -4.10
C ALA A 81 -8.93 -9.53 -3.75
N GLU A 82 -9.84 -9.37 -4.72
CA GLU A 82 -11.27 -9.63 -4.54
C GLU A 82 -11.55 -11.09 -4.17
N ASP A 83 -10.86 -12.04 -4.81
CA ASP A 83 -10.96 -13.47 -4.52
C ASP A 83 -10.51 -13.79 -3.06
N LEU A 84 -9.73 -12.90 -2.42
CA LEU A 84 -9.32 -12.98 -1.01
C LEU A 84 -10.18 -12.16 -0.04
N GLY A 85 -11.19 -11.44 -0.55
CA GLY A 85 -12.11 -10.64 0.25
C GLY A 85 -11.68 -9.20 0.53
N VAL A 86 -10.60 -8.72 -0.10
CA VAL A 86 -10.17 -7.32 -0.03
C VAL A 86 -10.16 -6.67 -1.41
N THR A 87 -10.06 -5.35 -1.48
CA THR A 87 -10.01 -4.62 -2.76
C THR A 87 -8.71 -3.84 -2.89
N LEU A 88 -8.28 -3.55 -4.13
CA LEU A 88 -7.24 -2.55 -4.35
C LEU A 88 -7.85 -1.16 -4.18
N GLY A 89 -7.24 -0.36 -3.32
CA GLY A 89 -7.68 1.01 -3.05
C GLY A 89 -6.73 2.04 -3.65
N THR A 90 -6.22 2.95 -2.83
CA THR A 90 -5.44 4.11 -3.30
C THR A 90 -4.15 3.67 -4.03
N VAL A 91 -3.89 4.28 -5.19
CA VAL A 91 -2.63 4.13 -5.93
C VAL A 91 -1.67 5.25 -5.54
N ASN A 92 -0.47 4.89 -5.10
CA ASN A 92 0.56 5.82 -4.66
C ASN A 92 1.71 5.86 -5.68
N SER A 93 1.96 7.02 -6.27
CA SER A 93 3.10 7.24 -7.17
C SER A 93 4.41 7.42 -6.38
N ASN A 94 5.51 6.86 -6.87
CA ASN A 94 6.85 7.12 -6.33
C ASN A 94 7.62 8.09 -7.23
N THR A 95 7.72 9.34 -6.80
CA THR A 95 8.55 10.36 -7.46
C THR A 95 9.58 10.93 -6.48
N PHE A 96 10.12 10.07 -5.62
CA PHE A 96 11.03 10.46 -4.53
C PHE A 96 12.27 9.57 -4.37
N GLN A 97 12.40 8.48 -5.14
CA GLN A 97 13.56 7.57 -5.06
C GLN A 97 14.52 7.64 -6.25
N ASP A 98 14.04 8.00 -7.44
CA ASP A 98 14.90 8.10 -8.63
C ASP A 98 15.92 9.24 -8.47
N ASP A 99 17.14 9.05 -8.98
CA ASP A 99 18.21 10.05 -8.94
C ASP A 99 17.79 11.35 -9.65
N ALA A 100 16.95 11.26 -10.69
CA ALA A 100 16.38 12.43 -11.36
C ALA A 100 15.57 13.33 -10.41
N TYR A 101 15.02 12.77 -9.33
CA TYR A 101 14.20 13.47 -8.35
C TYR A 101 14.97 14.01 -7.15
N LYS A 102 16.31 13.93 -7.15
CA LYS A 102 17.15 14.39 -6.04
C LYS A 102 16.87 15.83 -5.59
N PHE A 103 16.50 16.72 -6.51
CA PHE A 103 16.19 18.12 -6.23
C PHE A 103 14.69 18.46 -6.35
N GLY A 104 13.82 17.44 -6.34
CA GLY A 104 12.36 17.56 -6.47
C GLY A 104 11.81 16.81 -7.69
N SER A 105 10.49 16.67 -7.77
CA SER A 105 9.77 15.97 -8.85
C SER A 105 8.76 16.86 -9.56
N LEU A 106 7.49 16.85 -9.15
CA LEU A 106 6.41 17.65 -9.76
C LEU A 106 6.69 19.16 -9.71
N THR A 107 7.53 19.60 -8.78
CA THR A 107 7.93 21.00 -8.58
C THR A 107 9.40 21.26 -8.92
N HIS A 108 10.08 20.32 -9.59
CA HIS A 108 11.48 20.46 -9.99
C HIS A 108 11.68 21.67 -10.94
N ILE A 109 12.86 22.31 -10.89
CA ILE A 109 13.15 23.48 -11.74
C ILE A 109 13.22 23.13 -13.24
N ASP A 110 13.79 21.98 -13.56
CA ASP A 110 13.85 21.44 -14.93
C ASP A 110 12.47 20.92 -15.38
N PRO A 111 11.87 21.47 -16.47
CA PRO A 111 10.61 20.98 -17.02
C PRO A 111 10.62 19.50 -17.44
N LYS A 112 11.77 18.96 -17.84
CA LYS A 112 11.87 17.54 -18.25
C LYS A 112 11.66 16.60 -17.08
N VAL A 113 12.19 16.95 -15.90
CA VAL A 113 12.00 16.16 -14.66
C VAL A 113 10.54 16.24 -14.20
N ARG A 114 9.89 17.40 -14.34
CA ARG A 114 8.45 17.52 -14.04
C ARG A 114 7.61 16.66 -14.97
N GLN A 115 7.93 16.63 -16.26
CA GLN A 115 7.23 15.78 -17.23
C GLN A 115 7.43 14.30 -16.90
N MET A 116 8.67 13.88 -16.59
CA MET A 116 8.97 12.52 -16.16
C MET A 116 8.18 12.10 -14.90
N ALA A 117 7.87 13.02 -14.00
CA ALA A 117 7.05 12.74 -12.81
C ALA A 117 5.54 12.65 -13.09
N ILE A 118 5.08 13.11 -14.25
CA ILE A 118 3.69 13.07 -14.70
C ILE A 118 3.41 11.81 -15.53
N ASP A 119 4.41 11.37 -16.31
CA ASP A 119 4.36 10.18 -17.18
C ASP A 119 4.39 8.85 -16.39
#